data_AF-A0A804QB64-F1
#
_entry.id   AF-A0A804QB64-F1
#
_cell.length_a   1.000
_cell.length_b   1.000
_cell.length_c   1.000
_cell.angle_alpha   90.00
_cell.angle_beta   90.00
_cell.angle_gamma   90.00
#
_symmetry.space_group_name_H-M   'P 1'
#
loop_
_entity.id
_entity.type
_entity.pdbx_description
1 polymer ?
#
loop_
_entity_poly.entity_id
_entity_poly.type
_entity_poly.pdbx_seq_one_letter_code
_entity_poly.pdbx_strand_id
1 'polypeptide(L)'
;MEAMHTVALEIRLIAEKADRELATNGKNPDKLQAAGSFLMKVFGTLAVKGPKRIGALYVTCQLFKIYFRLGTVNLCRSVIRSIETARNFDFEDFPVKDKVTYMYYTGRLEVFNENFLVADQKLTYALMHCNPQSESNLRRILKFLIPVKLSIGVLPKRTLLERYSLLEYADVVTALKRGDLRLLRQALDRHEDQFLKSGVYLVLEKLELQVYQRLVKKIHIIQRQKEPAKAHQIKLDVVVKALKWLEIDMDVDEVECIMACLIYKNLIKGYFAHKSKVLVLSKQDPFPKLNGKPV
;
A
#
# COMPACT_ATOMS: atom_id res chain seq x y z
N MET A 1 35.15 1.53 6.29
CA MET A 1 33.71 1.63 5.94
C MET A 1 32.94 2.48 6.92
N GLU A 2 33.19 2.36 8.23
CA GLU A 2 32.53 3.16 9.27
C GLU A 2 32.58 4.67 9.02
N ALA A 3 33.76 5.25 8.75
CA ALA A 3 33.89 6.67 8.44
C ALA A 3 32.97 7.13 7.29
N MET A 4 32.83 6.33 6.23
CA MET A 4 31.94 6.64 5.12
C MET A 4 30.47 6.56 5.54
N HIS A 5 30.08 5.55 6.33
CA HIS A 5 28.72 5.46 6.86
C HIS A 5 28.37 6.67 7.72
N THR A 6 29.30 7.10 8.59
CA THR A 6 29.14 8.29 9.42
C THR A 6 28.98 9.53 8.55
N VAL A 7 29.87 9.77 7.59
CA VAL A 7 29.78 10.93 6.69
C VAL A 7 28.47 10.93 5.89
N ALA A 8 28.06 9.79 5.33
CA ALA A 8 26.83 9.69 4.55
C ALA A 8 25.57 9.92 5.40
N LEU A 9 25.58 9.48 6.66
CA LEU A 9 24.51 9.76 7.62
C LEU A 9 24.47 11.24 8.00
N GLU A 10 25.61 11.79 8.45
CA GLU A 10 25.71 13.14 8.97
C GLU A 10 25.41 14.19 7.91
N ILE A 11 25.89 14.00 6.67
CA ILE A 11 25.54 14.90 5.55
C ILE A 11 24.03 15.01 5.37
N ARG A 12 23.31 13.88 5.42
CA ARG A 12 21.84 13.89 5.33
C ARG A 12 21.21 14.60 6.53
N LEU A 13 21.64 14.27 7.75
CA LEU A 13 21.05 14.82 8.97
C LEU A 13 21.29 16.33 9.11
N ILE A 14 22.49 16.80 8.76
CA ILE A 14 22.86 18.22 8.78
C ILE A 14 22.07 18.96 7.70
N ALA A 15 21.99 18.41 6.47
CA ALA A 15 21.20 19.02 5.41
C ALA A 15 19.71 19.10 5.77
N GLU A 16 19.14 18.07 6.40
CA GLU A 16 17.76 18.09 6.92
C GLU A 16 17.55 19.16 7.99
N LYS A 17 18.55 19.43 8.85
CA LYS A 17 18.49 20.50 9.85
C LYS A 17 18.59 21.88 9.19
N ALA A 18 19.54 22.06 8.27
CA ALA A 18 19.74 23.30 7.54
C ALA A 18 18.50 23.70 6.73
N ASP A 19 17.87 22.75 6.04
CA ASP A 19 16.64 23.02 5.28
C ASP A 19 15.46 23.40 6.18
N ARG A 20 15.35 22.83 7.38
CA ARG A 20 14.32 23.27 8.34
C ARG A 20 14.55 24.72 8.77
N GLU A 21 15.78 25.10 9.03
CA GLU A 21 16.15 26.46 9.42
C GLU A 21 15.96 27.47 8.26
N LEU A 22 16.35 27.09 7.04
CA LEU A 22 16.12 27.91 5.85
C LEU A 22 14.64 28.14 5.62
N ALA A 23 13.82 27.08 5.74
CA ALA A 23 12.38 27.19 5.61
C ALA A 23 11.75 28.11 6.66
N THR A 24 12.17 28.04 7.93
CA THR A 24 11.69 28.96 8.98
C THR A 24 12.09 30.40 8.73
N ASN A 25 13.21 30.61 8.04
CA ASN A 25 13.71 31.94 7.66
C ASN A 25 13.19 32.43 6.30
N GLY A 26 12.20 31.75 5.70
CA GLY A 26 11.65 32.10 4.39
C GLY A 26 12.63 31.96 3.21
N LYS A 27 13.71 31.21 3.39
CA LYS A 27 14.74 30.94 2.38
C LYS A 27 14.48 29.59 1.70
N ASN A 28 15.03 29.42 0.50
CA ASN A 28 14.89 28.18 -0.27
C ASN A 28 15.63 27.01 0.41
N PRO A 29 14.95 25.92 0.83
CA PRO A 29 15.57 24.76 1.46
C PRO A 29 16.13 23.78 0.43
N ASP A 30 17.34 24.06 -0.09
CA ASP A 30 17.98 23.30 -1.17
C ASP A 30 19.12 22.36 -0.70
N LYS A 31 19.44 22.33 0.59
CA LYS A 31 20.62 21.63 1.13
C LYS A 31 20.45 20.12 1.10
N LEU A 32 19.25 19.60 1.31
CA LEU A 32 18.97 18.17 1.23
C LEU A 32 19.06 17.66 -0.21
N GLN A 33 18.68 18.48 -1.18
CA GLN A 33 18.89 18.17 -2.60
C GLN A 33 20.37 18.13 -2.94
N ALA A 34 21.16 19.12 -2.49
CA ALA A 34 22.61 19.15 -2.68
C ALA A 34 23.31 17.93 -2.03
N ALA A 35 22.88 17.55 -0.83
CA ALA A 35 23.33 16.33 -0.15
C ALA A 35 23.02 15.07 -0.98
N GLY A 36 21.82 14.99 -1.57
CA GLY A 36 21.46 13.90 -2.48
C GLY A 36 22.39 13.82 -3.70
N SER A 37 22.65 14.95 -4.36
CA SER A 37 23.59 15.01 -5.49
C SER A 37 25.01 14.60 -5.11
N PHE A 38 25.48 14.99 -3.91
CA PHE A 38 26.77 14.54 -3.39
C PHE A 38 26.80 13.03 -3.14
N LEU A 39 25.80 12.49 -2.44
CA LEU A 39 25.71 11.06 -2.16
C LEU A 39 25.56 10.22 -3.44
N MET A 40 24.96 10.74 -4.51
CA MET A 40 24.93 10.08 -5.81
C MET A 40 26.32 9.95 -6.44
N LYS A 41 27.19 10.96 -6.28
CA LYS A 41 28.59 10.86 -6.73
C LYS A 41 29.34 9.79 -5.92
N VAL A 42 29.15 9.77 -4.61
CA VAL A 42 29.72 8.74 -3.72
C VAL A 42 29.19 7.34 -4.09
N PHE A 43 27.91 7.21 -4.37
CA PHE A 43 27.31 5.96 -4.84
C PHE A 43 27.99 5.49 -6.15
N GLY A 44 28.17 6.39 -7.11
CA GLY A 44 28.82 6.10 -8.38
C GLY A 44 30.24 5.55 -8.23
N THR A 45 31.02 6.04 -7.26
CA THR A 45 32.38 5.52 -7.01
C THR A 45 32.39 4.18 -6.26
N LEU A 46 31.39 3.93 -5.41
CA LEU A 46 31.28 2.68 -4.63
C LEU A 46 30.63 1.52 -5.41
N ALA A 47 29.77 1.84 -6.38
CA ALA A 47 29.07 0.83 -7.19
C ALA A 47 30.01 0.08 -8.16
N VAL A 48 31.22 0.60 -8.39
CA VAL A 48 32.23 0.02 -9.30
C VAL A 48 33.01 -1.09 -8.59
N LYS A 49 32.40 -2.28 -8.47
CA LYS A 49 32.96 -3.61 -8.11
C LYS A 49 33.85 -3.73 -6.84
N GLY A 50 33.73 -4.87 -6.15
CA GLY A 50 34.61 -5.26 -5.04
C GLY A 50 34.03 -4.97 -3.63
N PRO A 51 34.84 -5.08 -2.56
CA PRO A 51 34.39 -5.06 -1.15
C PRO A 51 33.77 -3.73 -0.71
N LYS A 52 33.96 -2.65 -1.49
CA LYS A 52 33.35 -1.33 -1.27
C LYS A 52 31.84 -1.30 -1.53
N ARG A 53 31.30 -2.35 -2.17
CA ARG A 53 29.87 -2.49 -2.51
C ARG A 53 28.95 -2.52 -1.29
N ILE A 54 29.39 -3.06 -0.16
CA ILE A 54 28.63 -3.03 1.10
C ILE A 54 28.24 -1.58 1.45
N GLY A 55 29.17 -0.65 1.20
CA GLY A 55 28.91 0.78 1.40
C GLY A 55 27.95 1.39 0.38
N ALA A 56 27.90 0.85 -0.85
CA ALA A 56 26.96 1.31 -1.86
C ALA A 56 25.51 1.07 -1.42
N LEU A 57 25.21 -0.05 -0.74
CA LEU A 57 23.87 -0.29 -0.20
C LEU A 57 23.54 0.67 0.95
N TYR A 58 24.49 0.94 1.84
CA TYR A 58 24.30 1.93 2.90
C TYR A 58 24.00 3.34 2.33
N VAL A 59 24.79 3.79 1.34
CA VAL A 59 24.57 5.06 0.66
C VAL A 59 23.23 5.07 -0.08
N THR A 60 22.86 3.96 -0.73
CA THR A 60 21.52 3.78 -1.33
C THR A 60 20.41 3.98 -0.31
N CYS A 61 20.55 3.43 0.90
CA CYS A 61 19.58 3.62 1.97
C CYS A 61 19.47 5.09 2.42
N GLN A 62 20.56 5.86 2.42
CA GLN A 62 20.53 7.30 2.71
C GLN A 62 19.89 8.08 1.56
N LEU A 63 20.19 7.73 0.31
CA LEU A 63 19.57 8.32 -0.88
C LEU A 63 18.06 8.10 -0.90
N PHE A 64 17.57 6.91 -0.55
CA PHE A 64 16.14 6.67 -0.42
C PHE A 64 15.49 7.57 0.63
N LYS A 65 16.11 7.74 1.81
CA LYS A 65 15.60 8.67 2.84
C LYS A 65 15.48 10.09 2.28
N ILE A 66 16.45 10.55 1.50
CA ILE A 66 16.45 11.86 0.84
C ILE A 66 15.33 11.94 -0.21
N TYR A 67 15.29 11.02 -1.16
CA TYR A 67 14.33 11.06 -2.27
C TYR A 67 12.88 10.97 -1.82
N PHE A 68 12.59 10.14 -0.82
CA PHE A 68 11.25 10.08 -0.25
C PHE A 68 10.91 11.34 0.55
N ARG A 69 11.89 12.02 1.16
CA ARG A 69 11.67 13.28 1.87
C ARG A 69 11.39 14.45 0.89
N LEU A 70 12.08 14.46 -0.24
CA LEU A 70 11.95 15.47 -1.30
C LEU A 70 10.79 15.21 -2.27
N GLY A 71 10.12 14.07 -2.19
CA GLY A 71 9.08 13.66 -3.15
C GLY A 71 9.62 13.22 -4.51
N THR A 72 10.94 13.15 -4.71
CA THR A 72 11.60 12.74 -5.96
C THR A 72 11.78 11.22 -6.05
N VAL A 73 10.72 10.46 -5.73
CA VAL A 73 10.76 9.00 -5.52
C VAL A 73 11.18 8.23 -6.78
N ASN A 74 10.94 8.80 -7.97
CA ASN A 74 11.34 8.23 -9.26
C ASN A 74 12.86 8.02 -9.37
N LEU A 75 13.67 8.83 -8.69
CA LEU A 75 15.14 8.71 -8.68
C LEU A 75 15.61 7.42 -7.99
N CYS A 76 14.77 6.78 -7.17
CA CYS A 76 15.10 5.49 -6.56
C CYS A 76 15.33 4.40 -7.62
N ARG A 77 14.62 4.42 -8.75
CA ARG A 77 14.69 3.37 -9.79
C ARG A 77 16.08 3.22 -10.39
N SER A 78 16.79 4.32 -10.63
CA SER A 78 18.15 4.27 -11.20
C SER A 78 19.15 3.65 -10.22
N VAL A 79 19.04 3.99 -8.93
CA VAL A 79 19.88 3.45 -7.87
C VAL A 79 19.61 1.96 -7.65
N ILE A 80 18.33 1.56 -7.61
CA ILE A 80 17.90 0.16 -7.50
C ILE A 80 18.49 -0.67 -8.65
N ARG A 81 18.28 -0.23 -9.90
CA ARG A 81 18.80 -0.92 -11.09
C ARG A 81 20.31 -1.09 -11.03
N SER A 82 21.04 -0.06 -10.60
CA SER A 82 22.51 -0.14 -10.48
C SER A 82 22.96 -1.14 -9.41
N ILE A 83 22.21 -1.31 -8.32
CA ILE A 83 22.51 -2.32 -7.29
C ILE A 83 22.20 -3.74 -7.80
N GLU A 84 21.05 -3.94 -8.44
CA GLU A 84 20.55 -5.26 -8.85
C GLU A 84 21.30 -5.83 -10.07
N THR A 85 21.68 -5.00 -11.03
CA THR A 85 22.40 -5.43 -12.25
C THR A 85 23.89 -5.69 -12.03
N ALA A 86 24.44 -5.30 -10.89
CA ALA A 86 25.86 -5.49 -10.63
C ALA A 86 26.17 -6.97 -10.37
N ARG A 87 27.02 -7.56 -11.24
CA ARG A 87 27.48 -8.96 -11.17
C ARG A 87 27.91 -9.33 -9.74
N ASN A 88 27.55 -10.54 -9.29
CA ASN A 88 27.79 -11.05 -7.93
C ASN A 88 27.09 -10.23 -6.83
N PHE A 89 25.83 -9.83 -7.05
CA PHE A 89 24.99 -9.33 -5.96
C PHE A 89 24.52 -10.53 -5.14
N ASP A 90 25.19 -10.79 -4.03
CA ASP A 90 24.57 -11.61 -3.00
C ASP A 90 23.91 -10.66 -1.99
N PHE A 91 22.59 -10.67 -1.94
CA PHE A 91 21.86 -9.86 -0.97
C PHE A 91 22.19 -10.29 0.46
N GLU A 92 22.64 -11.54 0.67
CA GLU A 92 22.94 -12.05 2.02
C GLU A 92 24.20 -11.46 2.64
N ASP A 93 25.15 -11.01 1.83
CA ASP A 93 26.41 -10.39 2.29
C ASP A 93 26.21 -9.05 3.02
N PHE A 94 25.03 -8.44 2.89
CA PHE A 94 24.77 -7.12 3.45
C PHE A 94 24.27 -7.18 4.91
N PRO A 95 24.65 -6.19 5.75
CA PRO A 95 24.13 -6.09 7.10
C PRO A 95 22.61 -6.06 7.13
N VAL A 96 21.99 -6.83 8.03
CA VAL A 96 20.52 -6.95 8.14
C VAL A 96 19.83 -5.60 8.26
N LYS A 97 20.41 -4.64 9.00
CA LYS A 97 19.88 -3.28 9.14
C LYS A 97 19.71 -2.54 7.80
N ASP A 98 20.65 -2.75 6.88
CA ASP A 98 20.67 -2.11 5.57
C ASP A 98 19.71 -2.85 4.62
N LYS A 99 19.67 -4.19 4.70
CA LYS A 99 18.68 -5.03 4.00
C LYS A 99 17.25 -4.64 4.36
N VAL A 100 16.94 -4.49 5.65
CA VAL A 100 15.61 -4.06 6.14
C VAL A 100 15.26 -2.67 5.61
N THR A 101 16.21 -1.72 5.64
CA THR A 101 15.98 -0.35 5.14
C THR A 101 15.75 -0.36 3.63
N TYR A 102 16.55 -1.11 2.87
CA TYR A 102 16.41 -1.27 1.43
C TYR A 102 15.06 -1.88 1.07
N MET A 103 14.67 -2.99 1.71
CA MET A 103 13.40 -3.67 1.47
C MET A 103 12.20 -2.80 1.87
N TYR A 104 12.31 -2.02 2.94
CA TYR A 104 11.27 -1.06 3.32
C TYR A 104 11.02 -0.01 2.23
N TYR A 105 12.06 0.66 1.72
CA TYR A 105 11.90 1.72 0.73
C TYR A 105 11.55 1.19 -0.66
N THR A 106 12.16 0.10 -1.09
CA THR A 106 11.80 -0.54 -2.36
C THR A 106 10.38 -1.12 -2.30
N GLY A 107 9.95 -1.66 -1.16
CA GLY A 107 8.57 -2.07 -0.93
C GLY A 107 7.58 -0.91 -1.04
N ARG A 108 7.89 0.24 -0.43
CA ARG A 108 7.10 1.47 -0.58
C ARG A 108 7.03 1.95 -2.03
N LEU A 109 8.12 1.87 -2.78
CA LEU A 109 8.12 2.21 -4.20
C LEU A 109 7.16 1.31 -4.98
N GLU A 110 7.10 0.01 -4.67
CA GLU A 110 6.11 -0.89 -5.28
C GLU A 110 4.68 -0.57 -4.87
N VAL A 111 4.43 -0.06 -3.65
CA VAL A 111 3.11 0.46 -3.27
C VAL A 111 2.70 1.61 -4.18
N PHE A 112 3.61 2.57 -4.44
CA PHE A 112 3.35 3.68 -5.37
C PHE A 112 3.10 3.22 -6.81
N ASN A 113 3.74 2.13 -7.24
CA ASN A 113 3.52 1.54 -8.57
C ASN A 113 2.35 0.56 -8.61
N GLU A 114 1.60 0.40 -7.50
CA GLU A 114 0.48 -0.55 -7.37
C GLU A 114 0.86 -2.02 -7.58
N ASN A 115 2.15 -2.35 -7.44
CA ASN A 115 2.69 -3.71 -7.51
C ASN A 115 2.55 -4.41 -6.15
N PHE A 116 1.31 -4.58 -5.69
CA PHE A 116 1.02 -5.00 -4.30
C PHE A 116 1.61 -6.35 -3.91
N LEU A 117 1.73 -7.30 -4.85
CA LEU A 117 2.39 -8.60 -4.60
C LEU A 117 3.87 -8.46 -4.26
N VAL A 118 4.60 -7.65 -5.04
CA VAL A 118 6.03 -7.42 -4.82
C VAL A 118 6.23 -6.54 -3.59
N ALA A 119 5.36 -5.54 -3.39
CA ALA A 119 5.34 -4.73 -2.19
C ALA A 119 5.16 -5.60 -0.93
N ASP A 120 4.26 -6.59 -0.98
CA ASP A 120 4.00 -7.50 0.12
C ASP A 120 5.24 -8.31 0.51
N GLN A 121 5.92 -8.89 -0.49
CA GLN A 121 7.15 -9.66 -0.28
C GLN A 121 8.24 -8.80 0.37
N LYS A 122 8.51 -7.61 -0.19
CA LYS A 122 9.55 -6.69 0.29
C LYS A 122 9.24 -6.17 1.71
N LEU A 123 8.00 -5.72 1.96
CA LEU A 123 7.60 -5.19 3.26
C LEU A 123 7.47 -6.27 4.34
N THR A 124 7.04 -7.49 3.97
CA THR A 124 7.04 -8.64 4.88
C THR A 124 8.47 -9.03 5.26
N TYR A 125 9.40 -9.07 4.31
CA TYR A 125 10.82 -9.30 4.61
C TYR A 125 11.34 -8.24 5.59
N ALA A 126 11.07 -6.96 5.33
CA ALA A 126 11.48 -5.87 6.19
C ALA A 126 10.91 -6.02 7.61
N LEU A 127 9.64 -6.41 7.75
CA LEU A 127 9.00 -6.63 9.04
C LEU A 127 9.65 -7.79 9.81
N MET A 128 9.88 -8.93 9.14
CA MET A 128 10.41 -10.14 9.77
C MET A 128 11.86 -9.98 10.25
N HIS A 129 12.66 -9.20 9.55
CA HIS A 129 14.08 -8.99 9.86
C HIS A 129 14.36 -7.70 10.64
N CYS A 130 13.33 -6.89 10.92
CA CYS A 130 13.48 -5.70 11.75
C CYS A 130 13.72 -6.10 13.21
N ASN A 131 14.54 -5.33 13.93
CA ASN A 131 14.76 -5.56 15.37
C ASN A 131 13.42 -5.45 16.12
N PRO A 132 12.99 -6.50 16.86
CA PRO A 132 11.75 -6.48 17.65
C PRO A 132 11.65 -5.34 18.67
N GLN A 133 12.78 -4.84 19.17
CA GLN A 133 12.83 -3.72 20.11
C GLN A 133 12.62 -2.36 19.44
N SER A 134 12.74 -2.28 18.11
CA SER A 134 12.57 -1.05 17.34
C SER A 134 11.11 -0.82 16.94
N GLU A 135 10.22 -0.65 17.92
CA GLU A 135 8.77 -0.52 17.69
C GLU A 135 8.40 0.59 16.70
N SER A 136 9.13 1.72 16.72
CA SER A 136 8.93 2.81 15.76
C SER A 136 9.18 2.38 14.31
N ASN A 137 10.19 1.54 14.07
CA ASN A 137 10.49 1.00 12.74
C ASN A 137 9.46 -0.05 12.32
N LEU A 138 9.07 -0.94 13.23
CA LEU A 138 7.99 -1.91 12.99
C LEU A 138 6.69 -1.21 12.62
N ARG A 139 6.31 -0.16 13.37
CA ARG A 139 5.15 0.67 13.08
C ARG A 139 5.25 1.33 11.71
N ARG A 140 6.42 1.87 11.33
CA ARG A 140 6.65 2.46 10.00
C ARG A 140 6.47 1.44 8.88
N ILE A 141 6.94 0.21 9.05
CA ILE A 141 6.76 -0.87 8.07
C ILE A 141 5.28 -1.23 7.96
N LEU A 142 4.61 -1.43 9.10
CA LEU A 142 3.19 -1.82 9.17
C LEU A 142 2.25 -0.78 8.55
N LYS A 143 2.55 0.52 8.65
CA LYS A 143 1.77 1.58 7.99
C LYS A 143 1.62 1.39 6.48
N PHE A 144 2.60 0.78 5.82
CA PHE A 144 2.53 0.46 4.39
C PHE A 144 2.10 -0.98 4.14
N LEU A 145 2.53 -1.92 5.00
CA LEU A 145 2.19 -3.34 4.83
C LEU A 145 0.71 -3.61 5.04
N ILE A 146 0.03 -2.93 5.97
CA ILE A 146 -1.40 -3.13 6.23
C ILE A 146 -2.23 -2.81 4.97
N PRO A 147 -2.17 -1.61 4.36
CA PRO A 147 -2.87 -1.33 3.11
C PRO A 147 -2.58 -2.34 1.99
N VAL A 148 -1.33 -2.79 1.87
CA VAL A 148 -0.94 -3.81 0.89
C VAL A 148 -1.62 -5.14 1.15
N LYS A 149 -1.57 -5.63 2.41
CA LYS A 149 -2.25 -6.87 2.83
C LYS A 149 -3.76 -6.78 2.61
N LEU A 150 -4.39 -5.64 2.92
CA LEU A 150 -5.81 -5.41 2.66
C LEU A 150 -6.13 -5.48 1.15
N SER A 151 -5.27 -4.90 0.31
CA SER A 151 -5.45 -4.89 -1.15
C SER A 151 -5.43 -6.29 -1.76
N ILE A 152 -4.69 -7.23 -1.16
CA ILE A 152 -4.66 -8.64 -1.57
C ILE A 152 -5.61 -9.54 -0.77
N GLY A 153 -6.47 -8.96 0.06
CA GLY A 153 -7.53 -9.68 0.79
C GLY A 153 -7.14 -10.28 2.14
N VAL A 154 -5.99 -9.89 2.70
CA VAL A 154 -5.51 -10.33 4.02
C VAL A 154 -5.82 -9.27 5.08
N LEU A 155 -6.60 -9.66 6.10
CA LEU A 155 -7.06 -8.75 7.14
C LEU A 155 -6.19 -8.86 8.40
N PRO A 156 -5.69 -7.75 8.97
CA PRO A 156 -4.94 -7.77 10.22
C PRO A 156 -5.84 -8.11 11.42
N LYS A 157 -5.22 -8.66 12.48
CA LYS A 157 -5.87 -8.82 13.79
C LYS A 157 -5.95 -7.46 14.50
N ARG A 158 -7.01 -7.23 15.28
CA ARG A 158 -7.19 -5.98 16.04
C ARG A 158 -6.04 -5.75 17.04
N THR A 159 -5.59 -6.81 17.70
CA THR A 159 -4.46 -6.77 18.64
C THR A 159 -3.15 -6.29 18.01
N LEU A 160 -2.94 -6.54 16.71
CA LEU A 160 -1.78 -6.00 15.99
C LEU A 160 -1.89 -4.48 15.85
N LEU A 161 -3.08 -3.97 15.52
CA LEU A 161 -3.33 -2.53 15.36
C LEU A 161 -3.15 -1.80 16.70
N GLU A 162 -3.68 -2.37 17.78
CA GLU A 162 -3.55 -1.83 19.14
C GLU A 162 -2.07 -1.78 19.57
N ARG A 163 -1.34 -2.89 19.43
CA ARG A 163 0.08 -2.99 19.81
C ARG A 163 0.96 -1.92 19.15
N TYR A 164 0.73 -1.63 17.87
CA TYR A 164 1.55 -0.67 17.12
C TYR A 164 0.90 0.71 16.96
N SER A 165 -0.18 1.00 17.68
CA SER A 165 -0.91 2.27 17.58
C SER A 165 -1.29 2.62 16.13
N LEU A 166 -1.97 1.70 15.47
CA LEU A 166 -2.43 1.77 14.08
C LEU A 166 -3.96 1.61 14.00
N LEU A 167 -4.66 2.17 14.99
CA LEU A 167 -6.12 2.08 15.12
C LEU A 167 -6.88 2.83 14.03
N GLU A 168 -6.22 3.75 13.32
CA GLU A 168 -6.77 4.39 12.12
C GLU A 168 -7.24 3.37 11.06
N TYR A 169 -6.68 2.16 11.02
CA TYR A 169 -7.12 1.10 10.12
C TYR A 169 -8.26 0.23 10.67
N ALA A 170 -8.68 0.40 11.93
CA ALA A 170 -9.63 -0.51 12.58
C ALA A 170 -11.03 -0.48 11.91
N ASP A 171 -11.52 0.72 11.60
CA ASP A 171 -12.81 0.89 10.93
C ASP A 171 -12.75 0.46 9.46
N VAL A 172 -11.62 0.69 8.78
CA VAL A 172 -11.38 0.18 7.41
C VAL A 172 -11.46 -1.36 7.37
N VAL A 173 -10.80 -2.04 8.31
CA VAL A 173 -10.84 -3.50 8.45
C VAL A 173 -12.26 -3.99 8.75
N THR A 174 -13.00 -3.25 9.58
CA THR A 174 -14.37 -3.59 9.96
C THR A 174 -15.33 -3.43 8.78
N ALA A 175 -15.18 -2.35 8.02
CA ALA A 175 -15.93 -2.09 6.79
C ALA A 175 -15.71 -3.20 5.76
N LEU A 176 -14.46 -3.62 5.52
CA LEU A 176 -14.14 -4.74 4.63
C LEU A 176 -14.73 -6.06 5.08
N LYS A 177 -14.70 -6.37 6.38
CA LYS A 177 -15.34 -7.59 6.92
C LYS A 177 -16.86 -7.56 6.74
N ARG A 178 -17.48 -6.39 6.93
CA ARG A 178 -18.93 -6.23 6.94
C ARG A 178 -19.52 -5.92 5.56
N GLY A 179 -18.73 -5.50 4.57
CA GLY A 179 -19.29 -4.92 3.35
C GLY A 179 -20.06 -3.63 3.64
N ASP A 180 -19.54 -2.80 4.55
CA ASP A 180 -20.18 -1.56 4.99
C ASP A 180 -19.49 -0.35 4.33
N LEU A 181 -20.08 0.15 3.24
CA LEU A 181 -19.52 1.23 2.44
C LEU A 181 -19.50 2.56 3.21
N ARG A 182 -20.54 2.82 3.99
CA ARG A 182 -20.65 4.05 4.79
C ARG A 182 -19.53 4.11 5.82
N LEU A 183 -19.28 2.99 6.53
CA LEU A 183 -18.18 2.93 7.49
C LEU A 183 -16.81 3.10 6.83
N LEU A 184 -16.60 2.55 5.62
CA LEU A 184 -15.35 2.76 4.89
C LEU A 184 -15.13 4.25 4.61
N ARG A 185 -16.12 4.92 4.00
CA ARG A 185 -16.04 6.34 3.63
C ARG A 185 -15.78 7.21 4.87
N GLN A 186 -16.55 7.02 5.94
CA GLN A 186 -16.33 7.72 7.20
C GLN A 186 -14.95 7.49 7.81
N ALA A 187 -14.39 6.29 7.69
CA ALA A 187 -13.05 5.98 8.19
C ALA A 187 -11.96 6.67 7.35
N LEU A 188 -12.14 6.74 6.03
CA LEU A 188 -11.25 7.48 5.13
C LEU A 188 -11.30 8.98 5.42
N ASP A 189 -12.50 9.54 5.55
CA ASP A 189 -12.71 10.97 5.85
C ASP A 189 -12.12 11.35 7.21
N ARG A 190 -12.39 10.58 8.26
CA ARG A 190 -11.90 10.85 9.63
C ARG A 190 -10.38 10.88 9.71
N HIS A 191 -9.70 10.09 8.88
CA HIS A 191 -8.25 9.92 8.90
C HIS A 191 -7.57 10.44 7.62
N GLU A 192 -8.27 11.25 6.82
CA GLU A 192 -7.85 11.70 5.49
C GLU A 192 -6.44 12.30 5.52
N ASP A 193 -6.23 13.30 6.37
CA ASP A 193 -4.94 13.97 6.56
C ASP A 193 -3.79 12.99 6.85
N GLN A 194 -4.04 11.98 7.70
CA GLN A 194 -3.02 11.02 8.10
C GLN A 194 -2.69 10.06 6.96
N PHE A 195 -3.71 9.61 6.22
CA PHE A 195 -3.54 8.73 5.07
C PHE A 195 -2.92 9.44 3.87
N LEU A 196 -3.25 10.71 3.64
CA LEU A 196 -2.63 11.56 2.62
C LEU A 196 -1.16 11.82 2.96
N LYS A 197 -0.85 12.29 4.18
CA LYS A 197 0.54 12.55 4.63
C LYS A 197 1.41 11.30 4.61
N SER A 198 0.84 10.11 4.83
CA SER A 198 1.56 8.85 4.76
C SER A 198 1.67 8.27 3.34
N GLY A 199 0.89 8.77 2.38
CA GLY A 199 0.89 8.32 0.99
C GLY A 199 0.17 6.99 0.76
N VAL A 200 -0.80 6.64 1.62
CA VAL A 200 -1.56 5.36 1.53
C VAL A 200 -3.05 5.57 1.23
N TYR A 201 -3.53 6.81 1.19
CA TYR A 201 -4.95 7.13 0.96
C TYR A 201 -5.50 6.46 -0.31
N LEU A 202 -4.85 6.66 -1.46
CA LEU A 202 -5.29 6.10 -2.75
C LEU A 202 -5.34 4.56 -2.74
N VAL A 203 -4.47 3.91 -1.97
CA VAL A 203 -4.48 2.44 -1.82
C VAL A 203 -5.71 2.01 -1.02
N LEU A 204 -6.06 2.74 0.04
CA LEU A 204 -7.20 2.45 0.89
C LEU A 204 -8.54 2.75 0.20
N GLU A 205 -8.62 3.83 -0.57
CA GLU A 205 -9.80 4.21 -1.35
C GLU A 205 -10.21 3.09 -2.33
N LYS A 206 -9.24 2.48 -3.02
CA LYS A 206 -9.47 1.33 -3.92
C LYS A 206 -10.08 0.10 -3.25
N LEU A 207 -10.03 0.01 -1.91
CA LEU A 207 -10.67 -1.06 -1.17
C LEU A 207 -12.20 -0.99 -1.27
N GLU A 208 -12.78 0.12 -1.72
CA GLU A 208 -14.22 0.30 -1.89
C GLU A 208 -14.84 -0.80 -2.77
N LEU A 209 -14.18 -1.17 -3.88
CA LEU A 209 -14.63 -2.28 -4.75
C LEU A 209 -14.70 -3.62 -4.00
N GLN A 210 -13.76 -3.89 -3.08
CA GLN A 210 -13.85 -5.08 -2.21
C GLN A 210 -15.03 -4.99 -1.26
N VAL A 211 -15.32 -3.81 -0.71
CA VAL A 211 -16.47 -3.63 0.19
C VAL A 211 -17.79 -3.82 -0.57
N TYR A 212 -17.91 -3.30 -1.80
CA TYR A 212 -19.05 -3.60 -2.68
C TYR A 212 -19.20 -5.09 -2.96
N GLN A 213 -18.11 -5.78 -3.32
CA GLN A 213 -18.13 -7.23 -3.52
C GLN A 213 -18.68 -7.96 -2.27
N ARG A 214 -18.25 -7.53 -1.06
CA ARG A 214 -18.70 -8.12 0.20
C ARG A 214 -20.18 -7.84 0.48
N LEU A 215 -20.67 -6.65 0.18
CA LEU A 215 -22.09 -6.30 0.27
C LEU A 215 -22.92 -7.20 -0.64
N VAL A 216 -22.55 -7.31 -1.92
CA VAL A 216 -23.26 -8.15 -2.90
C VAL A 216 -23.23 -9.62 -2.49
N LYS A 217 -22.10 -10.10 -1.96
CA LYS A 217 -22.00 -11.47 -1.42
C LYS A 217 -22.97 -11.72 -0.27
N LYS A 218 -23.18 -10.74 0.62
CA LYS A 218 -24.18 -10.84 1.69
C LYS A 218 -25.61 -10.85 1.15
N ILE A 219 -25.92 -9.97 0.18
CA ILE A 219 -27.22 -9.96 -0.50
C ILE A 219 -27.50 -11.33 -1.12
N HIS A 220 -26.51 -11.89 -1.84
CA HIS A 220 -26.59 -13.23 -2.42
C HIS A 220 -26.89 -14.32 -1.37
N ILE A 221 -26.19 -14.30 -0.23
CA ILE A 221 -26.39 -15.30 0.84
C ILE A 221 -27.80 -15.18 1.42
N ILE A 222 -28.27 -13.97 1.70
CA ILE A 222 -29.61 -13.72 2.23
C ILE A 222 -30.68 -14.16 1.22
N GLN A 223 -30.50 -13.82 -0.05
CA GLN A 223 -31.41 -14.23 -1.11
C GLN A 223 -31.44 -15.75 -1.28
N ARG A 224 -30.29 -16.42 -1.15
CA ARG A 224 -30.21 -17.89 -1.19
C ARG A 224 -31.01 -18.56 -0.08
N GLN A 225 -31.09 -17.93 1.10
CA GLN A 225 -31.90 -18.43 2.21
C GLN A 225 -33.41 -18.24 1.97
N LYS A 226 -33.81 -17.13 1.33
CA LYS A 226 -35.22 -16.81 1.06
C LYS A 226 -35.77 -17.54 -0.17
N GLU A 227 -35.03 -17.53 -1.28
CA GLU A 227 -35.45 -18.08 -2.57
C GLU A 227 -34.29 -18.84 -3.25
N PRO A 228 -34.03 -20.11 -2.85
CA PRO A 228 -32.90 -20.88 -3.36
C PRO A 228 -32.87 -21.02 -4.89
N ALA A 229 -34.03 -21.16 -5.53
CA ALA A 229 -34.14 -21.33 -6.98
C ALA A 229 -33.64 -20.10 -7.77
N LYS A 230 -33.76 -18.90 -7.20
CA LYS A 230 -33.37 -17.63 -7.83
C LYS A 230 -32.15 -16.98 -7.17
N ALA A 231 -31.45 -17.69 -6.28
CA ALA A 231 -30.31 -17.17 -5.53
C ALA A 231 -29.20 -16.57 -6.43
N HIS A 232 -29.05 -17.08 -7.65
CA HIS A 232 -28.05 -16.64 -8.61
C HIS A 232 -28.47 -15.38 -9.40
N GLN A 233 -29.69 -14.87 -9.21
CA GLN A 233 -30.23 -13.73 -9.96
C GLN A 233 -30.53 -12.58 -9.01
N ILE A 234 -29.63 -11.60 -8.92
CA ILE A 234 -29.80 -10.44 -8.05
C ILE A 234 -30.35 -9.28 -8.86
N LYS A 235 -31.57 -8.81 -8.53
CA LYS A 235 -32.11 -7.58 -9.12
C LYS A 235 -31.29 -6.38 -8.64
N LEU A 236 -30.91 -5.48 -9.54
CA LEU A 236 -30.11 -4.30 -9.18
C LEU A 236 -30.83 -3.38 -8.18
N ASP A 237 -32.16 -3.30 -8.26
CA ASP A 237 -33.01 -2.60 -7.28
C ASP A 237 -32.79 -3.07 -5.83
N VAL A 238 -32.45 -4.35 -5.61
CA VAL A 238 -32.13 -4.85 -4.26
C VAL A 238 -30.82 -4.26 -3.76
N VAL A 239 -29.83 -4.09 -4.65
CA VAL A 239 -28.55 -3.46 -4.33
C VAL A 239 -28.76 -1.97 -4.06
N VAL A 240 -29.54 -1.27 -4.89
CA VAL A 240 -29.93 0.14 -4.66
C VAL A 240 -30.59 0.31 -3.29
N LYS A 241 -31.55 -0.55 -2.93
CA LYS A 241 -32.19 -0.52 -1.60
C LYS A 241 -31.20 -0.73 -0.46
N ALA A 242 -30.23 -1.65 -0.63
CA ALA A 242 -29.19 -1.87 0.36
C ALA A 242 -28.26 -0.67 0.51
N LEU A 243 -27.91 0.01 -0.58
CA LEU A 243 -27.10 1.22 -0.57
C LEU A 243 -27.86 2.40 0.04
N LYS A 244 -29.14 2.55 -0.28
CA LYS A 244 -30.02 3.55 0.34
C LYS A 244 -30.16 3.34 1.85
N TRP A 245 -30.19 2.08 2.32
CA TRP A 245 -30.14 1.76 3.75
C TRP A 245 -28.81 2.16 4.40
N LEU A 246 -27.72 2.16 3.64
CA LEU A 246 -26.42 2.70 4.04
C LEU A 246 -26.31 4.21 3.83
N GLU A 247 -27.41 4.91 3.54
CA GLU A 247 -27.44 6.37 3.26
C GLU A 247 -26.58 6.77 2.05
N ILE A 248 -26.43 5.84 1.10
CA ILE A 248 -25.76 6.08 -0.18
C ILE A 248 -26.84 6.16 -1.24
N ASP A 249 -27.08 7.37 -1.75
CA ASP A 249 -28.02 7.58 -2.85
C ASP A 249 -27.31 7.29 -4.17
N MET A 250 -27.86 6.32 -4.90
CA MET A 250 -27.37 5.88 -6.20
C MET A 250 -28.54 5.38 -7.02
N ASP A 251 -28.55 5.71 -8.31
CA ASP A 251 -29.53 5.16 -9.23
C ASP A 251 -29.14 3.75 -9.72
N VAL A 252 -30.02 3.15 -10.52
CA VAL A 252 -29.80 1.78 -11.02
C VAL A 252 -28.65 1.71 -12.02
N ASP A 253 -28.42 2.77 -12.79
CA ASP A 253 -27.43 2.82 -13.86
C ASP A 253 -26.02 2.98 -13.24
N GLU A 254 -25.89 3.78 -12.18
CA GLU A 254 -24.68 3.87 -11.37
C GLU A 254 -24.35 2.53 -10.69
N VAL A 255 -25.35 1.85 -10.12
CA VAL A 255 -25.16 0.51 -9.53
C VAL A 255 -24.74 -0.50 -10.60
N GLU A 256 -25.36 -0.46 -11.78
CA GLU A 256 -24.98 -1.31 -12.92
C GLU A 256 -23.52 -1.11 -13.30
N CYS A 257 -23.07 0.15 -13.36
CA CYS A 257 -21.67 0.50 -13.63
C CYS A 257 -20.71 -0.10 -12.59
N ILE A 258 -20.99 0.05 -11.28
CA ILE A 258 -20.16 -0.55 -10.23
C ILE A 258 -20.14 -2.07 -10.36
N MET A 259 -21.30 -2.70 -10.55
CA MET A 259 -21.38 -4.15 -10.72
C MET A 259 -20.57 -4.61 -11.96
N ALA A 260 -20.56 -3.83 -13.04
CA ALA A 260 -19.75 -4.11 -14.22
C ALA A 260 -18.24 -4.02 -13.92
N CYS A 261 -17.82 -3.03 -13.13
CA CYS A 261 -16.45 -2.95 -12.63
C CYS A 261 -16.07 -4.19 -11.80
N LEU A 262 -16.96 -4.69 -10.93
CA LEU A 262 -16.71 -5.90 -10.15
C LEU A 262 -16.55 -7.15 -11.02
N ILE A 263 -17.34 -7.27 -12.10
CA ILE A 263 -17.20 -8.38 -13.08
C ILE A 263 -15.90 -8.25 -13.85
N TYR A 264 -15.60 -7.07 -14.39
CA TYR A 264 -14.37 -6.81 -15.16
C TYR A 264 -13.11 -7.09 -14.34
N LYS A 265 -13.10 -6.69 -13.07
CA LYS A 265 -12.01 -6.96 -12.11
C LYS A 265 -12.01 -8.40 -11.59
N ASN A 266 -12.92 -9.25 -12.05
CA ASN A 266 -13.09 -10.64 -11.62
C ASN A 266 -13.26 -10.78 -10.09
N LEU A 267 -13.86 -9.77 -9.46
CA LEU A 267 -14.31 -9.84 -8.06
C LEU A 267 -15.65 -10.56 -7.95
N ILE A 268 -16.44 -10.49 -9.01
CA ILE A 268 -17.69 -11.22 -9.16
C ILE A 268 -17.65 -11.97 -10.49
N LYS A 269 -18.07 -13.24 -10.51
CA LYS A 269 -18.28 -13.98 -11.76
C LYS A 269 -19.75 -13.98 -12.10
N GLY A 270 -20.11 -13.45 -13.26
CA GLY A 270 -21.48 -13.32 -13.71
C GLY A 270 -21.60 -12.47 -14.97
N TYR A 271 -22.84 -12.18 -15.35
CA TYR A 271 -23.19 -11.28 -16.46
C TYR A 271 -24.48 -10.51 -16.15
N PHE A 272 -24.77 -9.48 -16.93
CA PHE A 272 -26.04 -8.75 -16.82
C PHE A 272 -27.07 -9.23 -17.81
N ALA A 273 -28.29 -9.44 -17.29
CA ALA A 273 -29.48 -9.45 -18.12
C ALA A 273 -30.05 -8.02 -18.16
N HIS A 274 -29.53 -7.19 -19.07
CA HIS A 274 -29.83 -5.74 -19.14
C HIS A 274 -31.33 -5.44 -19.20
N LYS A 275 -32.09 -6.16 -20.04
CA LYS A 275 -33.55 -5.95 -20.18
C LYS A 275 -34.32 -6.13 -18.87
N SER A 276 -33.85 -7.01 -17.99
CA SER A 276 -34.50 -7.29 -16.70
C SER A 276 -33.80 -6.62 -15.51
N LYS A 277 -32.70 -5.89 -15.72
CA LYS A 277 -31.90 -5.23 -14.67
C LYS A 277 -31.48 -6.23 -13.57
N VAL A 278 -30.95 -7.37 -14.00
CA VAL A 278 -30.52 -8.47 -13.12
C VAL A 278 -29.04 -8.78 -13.33
N LEU A 279 -28.30 -8.84 -12.22
CA LEU A 279 -26.97 -9.45 -12.14
C LEU A 279 -27.14 -10.96 -11.98
N VAL A 280 -26.75 -11.72 -13.01
CA VAL A 280 -26.76 -13.18 -13.01
C VAL A 280 -25.38 -13.68 -12.60
N LEU A 281 -25.28 -14.19 -11.37
CA LEU A 281 -24.08 -14.76 -10.79
C LEU A 281 -23.79 -16.16 -11.32
N SER A 282 -22.51 -16.50 -11.43
CA SER A 282 -22.06 -17.86 -11.69
C SER A 282 -22.58 -18.83 -10.62
N LYS A 283 -23.05 -20.01 -11.05
CA LYS A 283 -23.42 -21.08 -10.11
C LYS A 283 -22.19 -21.69 -9.41
N GLN A 284 -21.02 -21.58 -10.03
CA GLN A 284 -19.75 -22.07 -9.51
C GLN A 284 -18.89 -20.88 -9.08
N ASP A 285 -18.57 -20.80 -7.78
CA ASP A 285 -17.68 -19.79 -7.19
C ASP A 285 -17.96 -18.34 -7.68
N PRO A 286 -19.16 -17.77 -7.42
CA PRO A 286 -19.52 -16.43 -7.90
C PRO A 286 -18.67 -15.29 -7.29
N PHE A 287 -17.97 -15.55 -6.18
CA PHE A 287 -17.15 -14.57 -5.45
C PHE A 287 -15.75 -15.16 -5.21
N PRO A 288 -14.89 -15.18 -6.24
CA PRO A 288 -13.56 -15.76 -6.13
C PRO A 288 -12.73 -15.09 -5.04
N LYS A 289 -11.84 -15.86 -4.43
CA LYS A 289 -10.84 -15.33 -3.49
C LYS A 289 -9.80 -14.52 -4.26
N LEU A 290 -9.30 -13.46 -3.63
CA LEU A 290 -8.32 -12.57 -4.25
C LEU A 290 -6.98 -13.25 -4.57
N ASN A 291 -6.60 -14.38 -3.94
CA ASN A 291 -5.41 -15.18 -4.26
C ASN A 291 -4.13 -14.37 -4.55
N GLY A 292 -3.93 -13.24 -3.86
CA GLY A 292 -2.80 -12.34 -4.10
C GLY A 292 -2.97 -11.33 -5.24
N LYS A 293 -4.00 -11.46 -6.10
CA LYS A 293 -4.32 -10.45 -7.10
C LYS A 293 -4.93 -9.21 -6.42
N PRO A 294 -4.32 -8.02 -6.58
CA PRO A 294 -4.90 -6.80 -6.06
C PRO A 294 -6.16 -6.39 -6.84
N VAL A 295 -6.95 -5.53 -6.22
CA VAL A 295 -8.17 -4.94 -6.78
C VAL A 295 -7.87 -3.73 -7.67
#